data_AF-C8PPG8-F1
#
_entry.id   AF-C8PPG8-F1
#
_cell.length_a   1.000
_cell.length_b   1.000
_cell.length_c   1.000
_cell.angle_alpha   90.00
_cell.angle_beta   90.00
_cell.angle_gamma   90.00
#
_symmetry.space_group_name_H-M   'P 1'
#
loop_
_entity.id
_entity.type
_entity.pdbx_description
1 polymer ?
#
loop_
_entity_poly.entity_id
_entity_poly.type
_entity_poly.pdbx_seq_one_letter_code
_entity_poly.pdbx_strand_id
1 'polypeptide(L)'
;MLITNAEPDEGSPYEEAVREGSIALHRLQEISETLENFFRWKELPDYVFWVEKYQSAAGEVPYFNQTPVDMSGLLRQAVFTPFDTVIALSATLKIGTSFSYWLGRVGLHSFSDKPVRTGTFESPFPYDKNVLLNIPTDAPAPDDEQFQQFVNTAVTKLIEMTGGKTLVLFTSYESLKQTCAHARKQLPDMELLQQGEDDRSRLLQTFKEHIDSSLFATASFWAGIDVPGEALSHVILVKLPFAVPSAPLFRARADAIEKRGGSSFMQLSVPEAVVQFRQGFGRLMRSQTDRGIVTLLDKRALVKQYGRIFIDSIPPTKQCFASLQEIVYTIENFLY
;
A
#
# COMPACT_ATOMS: atom_id res chain seq x y z
N MET A 1 22.97 23.61 -34.52
CA MET A 1 21.67 24.30 -34.57
C MET A 1 21.94 25.76 -34.22
N LEU A 2 21.62 26.71 -35.10
CA LEU A 2 21.81 28.15 -34.85
C LEU A 2 20.49 28.72 -34.34
N ILE A 3 20.44 29.15 -33.08
CA ILE A 3 19.32 29.91 -32.52
C ILE A 3 19.64 31.39 -32.76
N THR A 4 18.73 32.12 -33.40
CA THR A 4 18.93 33.52 -33.82
C THR A 4 17.79 34.38 -33.26
N ASN A 5 18.03 35.69 -33.07
CA ASN A 5 17.03 36.63 -32.57
C ASN A 5 16.03 37.13 -33.63
N ALA A 6 16.05 36.56 -34.84
CA ALA A 6 15.05 36.90 -35.87
C ALA A 6 13.68 36.33 -35.46
N GLU A 7 12.62 37.12 -35.67
CA GLU A 7 11.23 36.70 -35.40
C GLU A 7 10.92 35.43 -36.21
N PRO A 8 10.53 34.31 -35.57
CA PRO A 8 10.17 33.10 -36.28
C PRO A 8 8.81 33.26 -36.95
N ASP A 9 8.64 32.70 -38.15
CA ASP A 9 7.32 32.50 -38.76
C ASP A 9 6.48 31.57 -37.86
N GLU A 10 5.21 31.93 -37.59
CA GLU A 10 4.27 31.12 -36.80
C GLU A 10 4.16 29.69 -37.36
N GLY A 11 4.31 28.67 -36.50
CA GLY A 11 4.24 27.26 -36.89
C GLY A 11 5.54 26.67 -37.45
N SER A 12 6.67 27.38 -37.29
CA SER A 12 7.99 26.93 -37.71
C SER A 12 8.59 25.84 -36.81
N PRO A 13 9.42 24.91 -37.34
CA PRO A 13 10.23 23.97 -36.54
C PRO A 13 11.10 24.64 -35.45
N TYR A 14 11.32 25.97 -35.54
CA TYR A 14 12.02 26.74 -34.52
C TYR A 14 11.20 26.90 -33.23
N GLU A 15 9.86 26.99 -33.28
CA GLU A 15 9.03 27.10 -32.08
C GLU A 15 9.10 25.84 -31.22
N GLU A 16 9.12 24.67 -31.87
CA GLU A 16 9.29 23.39 -31.18
C GLU A 16 10.68 23.30 -30.52
N ALA A 17 11.75 23.66 -31.23
CA ALA A 17 13.10 23.68 -30.67
C ALA A 17 13.27 24.68 -29.51
N VAL A 18 12.63 25.86 -29.59
CA VAL A 18 12.63 26.86 -28.50
C VAL A 18 11.85 26.35 -27.29
N ARG A 19 10.70 25.69 -27.51
CA ARG A 19 9.92 25.06 -26.43
C ARG A 19 10.72 23.94 -25.76
N GLU A 20 11.35 23.06 -26.53
CA GLU A 20 12.23 22.02 -26.01
C GLU A 20 13.42 22.60 -25.22
N GLY A 21 14.06 23.64 -25.75
CA GLY A 21 15.14 24.37 -25.07
C GLY A 21 14.68 25.00 -23.76
N SER A 22 13.48 25.56 -23.73
CA SER A 22 12.89 26.16 -22.51
C SER A 22 12.61 25.10 -21.44
N ILE A 23 12.08 23.94 -21.83
CA ILE A 23 11.88 22.80 -20.92
C ILE A 23 13.22 22.30 -20.38
N ALA A 24 14.24 22.19 -21.24
CA ALA A 24 15.58 21.77 -20.82
C ALA A 24 16.22 22.78 -19.85
N LEU A 25 16.09 24.08 -20.12
CA LEU A 25 16.59 25.13 -19.23
C LEU A 25 15.89 25.08 -17.86
N HIS A 26 14.57 24.93 -17.84
CA HIS A 26 13.81 24.83 -16.59
C HIS A 26 14.27 23.63 -15.75
N ARG A 27 14.45 22.46 -16.37
CA ARG A 27 15.00 21.27 -15.69
C ARG A 27 16.40 21.51 -15.13
N LEU A 28 17.28 22.19 -15.88
CA LEU A 28 18.62 22.52 -15.40
C LEU A 28 18.58 23.49 -14.21
N GLN A 29 17.66 24.44 -14.20
CA GLN A 29 17.43 25.35 -13.09
C GLN A 29 16.94 24.60 -11.84
N GLU A 30 15.94 23.71 -11.98
CA GLU A 30 15.45 22.87 -10.89
C GLU A 30 16.55 21.97 -10.30
N ILE A 31 17.40 21.39 -11.15
CA ILE A 31 18.55 20.59 -10.71
C ILE A 31 19.54 21.46 -9.93
N SER A 32 19.88 22.65 -10.45
CA SER A 32 20.79 23.58 -9.77
C SER A 32 20.26 23.98 -8.39
N GLU A 33 18.99 24.37 -8.31
CA GLU A 33 18.33 24.77 -7.06
C GLU A 33 18.29 23.61 -6.06
N THR A 34 17.94 22.40 -6.52
CA THR A 34 17.94 21.20 -5.67
C THR A 34 19.33 20.96 -5.09
N LEU A 35 20.38 21.02 -5.91
CA LEU A 35 21.76 20.82 -5.46
C LEU A 35 22.19 21.90 -4.45
N GLU A 36 21.88 23.17 -4.71
CA GLU A 36 22.14 24.27 -3.77
C GLU A 36 21.43 24.05 -2.43
N ASN A 37 20.16 23.64 -2.46
CA ASN A 37 19.38 23.32 -1.26
C ASN A 37 19.98 22.14 -0.48
N PHE A 38 20.53 21.13 -1.18
CA PHE A 38 21.22 20.02 -0.53
C PHE A 38 22.45 20.48 0.27
N PHE A 39 23.19 21.49 -0.19
CA PHE A 39 24.31 22.05 0.59
C PHE A 39 23.83 22.89 1.78
N ARG A 40 22.60 23.40 1.73
CA ARG A 40 21.98 24.24 2.77
C ARG A 40 20.87 23.54 3.54
N TRP A 41 20.81 22.20 3.50
CA TRP A 41 19.68 21.42 4.02
C TRP A 41 19.29 21.73 5.48
N LYS A 42 20.26 22.10 6.32
CA LYS A 42 20.03 22.48 7.72
C LYS A 42 19.24 23.77 7.89
N GLU A 43 19.28 24.64 6.90
CA GLU A 43 18.55 25.92 6.87
C GLU A 43 17.11 25.73 6.35
N LEU A 44 16.77 24.54 5.88
CA LEU A 44 15.47 24.20 5.28
C LEU A 44 14.77 23.10 6.09
N PRO A 45 14.35 23.38 7.35
CA PRO A 45 13.80 22.38 8.26
C PRO A 45 12.44 21.81 7.82
N ASP A 46 11.74 22.50 6.91
CA ASP A 46 10.47 22.07 6.35
C ASP A 46 10.63 21.09 5.16
N TYR A 47 11.87 20.78 4.78
CA TYR A 47 12.19 19.87 3.70
C TYR A 47 12.94 18.64 4.20
N VAL A 48 12.73 17.53 3.50
CA VAL A 48 13.47 16.28 3.66
C VAL A 48 14.38 16.11 2.47
N PHE A 49 15.64 15.84 2.76
CA PHE A 49 16.69 15.60 1.78
C PHE A 49 17.22 14.19 1.94
N TRP A 50 17.32 13.43 0.86
CA TRP A 50 17.98 12.13 0.88
C TRP A 50 18.59 11.79 -0.47
N VAL A 51 19.64 10.96 -0.44
CA VAL A 51 20.30 10.48 -1.65
C VAL A 51 20.03 8.99 -1.78
N GLU A 52 19.52 8.58 -2.94
CA GLU A 52 19.35 7.18 -3.30
C GLU A 52 20.42 6.78 -4.31
N LYS A 53 20.80 5.51 -4.29
CA LYS A 53 21.70 4.95 -5.30
C LYS A 53 20.88 4.11 -6.27
N TYR A 54 20.93 4.45 -7.54
CA TYR A 54 20.34 3.65 -8.60
C TYR A 54 21.42 2.93 -9.39
N GLN A 55 21.18 1.64 -9.66
CA GLN A 55 21.99 0.90 -10.60
C GLN A 55 21.54 1.25 -12.02
N SER A 56 22.47 1.74 -12.81
CA SER A 56 22.28 2.00 -14.24
C SER A 56 23.25 1.14 -15.06
N ALA A 57 23.03 1.05 -16.37
CA ALA A 57 23.98 0.39 -17.28
C ALA A 57 25.40 1.02 -17.24
N ALA A 58 25.52 2.26 -16.76
CA ALA A 58 26.78 2.99 -16.61
C ALA A 58 27.37 2.94 -15.19
N GLY A 59 26.78 2.15 -14.27
CA GLY A 59 27.21 2.03 -12.87
C GLY A 59 26.24 2.68 -11.86
N GLU A 60 26.72 2.86 -10.62
CA GLU A 60 25.96 3.49 -9.54
C GLU A 60 25.82 5.00 -9.78
N VAL A 61 24.58 5.48 -9.95
CA VAL A 61 24.27 6.91 -10.09
C VAL A 61 23.52 7.39 -8.83
N PRO A 62 23.98 8.46 -8.16
CA PRO A 62 23.27 9.05 -7.04
C PRO A 62 22.08 9.89 -7.54
N TYR A 63 20.92 9.71 -6.89
CA TYR A 63 19.71 10.50 -7.09
C TYR A 63 19.46 11.35 -5.85
N PHE A 64 19.43 12.67 -6.05
CA PHE A 64 19.22 13.65 -5.01
C PHE A 64 17.74 13.98 -4.94
N ASN A 65 17.11 13.67 -3.81
CA ASN A 65 15.68 13.88 -3.60
C ASN A 65 15.45 14.96 -2.55
N GLN A 66 14.61 15.94 -2.88
CA GLN A 66 14.12 16.97 -1.97
C GLN A 66 12.59 16.97 -1.98
N THR A 67 11.95 16.97 -0.81
CA THR A 67 10.49 17.10 -0.72
C THR A 67 10.06 17.83 0.56
N PRO A 68 9.01 18.65 0.53
CA PRO A 68 8.43 19.21 1.75
C PRO A 68 7.94 18.12 2.71
N VAL A 69 8.15 18.32 4.02
CA VAL A 69 7.59 17.48 5.08
C VAL A 69 6.06 17.51 5.02
N ASP A 70 5.50 18.71 4.84
CA ASP A 70 4.08 18.96 4.68
C ASP A 70 3.77 19.58 3.30
N MET A 71 2.89 18.90 2.55
CA MET A 71 2.42 19.33 1.23
C MET A 71 1.08 20.08 1.31
N SER A 72 0.49 20.19 2.50
CA SER A 72 -0.87 20.70 2.71
C SER A 72 -1.07 22.12 2.16
N GLY A 73 -0.12 23.03 2.43
CA GLY A 73 -0.16 24.41 1.94
C GLY A 73 -0.02 24.52 0.42
N LEU A 74 0.91 23.75 -0.16
CA LEU A 74 1.12 23.72 -1.61
C LEU A 74 -0.11 23.18 -2.33
N LEU A 75 -0.70 22.08 -1.86
CA LEU A 75 -1.92 21.51 -2.44
C LEU A 75 -3.10 22.47 -2.33
N ARG A 76 -3.23 23.17 -1.20
CA ARG A 76 -4.25 24.22 -1.04
C ARG A 76 -4.14 25.28 -2.12
N GLN A 77 -2.95 25.87 -2.28
CA GLN A 77 -2.72 26.97 -3.23
C GLN A 77 -2.77 26.53 -4.69
N ALA A 78 -2.26 25.34 -5.02
CA ALA A 78 -2.16 24.88 -6.40
C ALA A 78 -3.45 24.20 -6.91
N VAL A 79 -4.24 23.58 -6.03
CA VAL A 79 -5.38 22.73 -6.42
C VAL A 79 -6.71 23.24 -5.85
N PHE A 80 -6.79 23.57 -4.57
CA PHE A 80 -8.10 23.83 -3.95
C PHE A 80 -8.55 25.30 -4.03
N THR A 81 -7.61 26.24 -3.99
CA THR A 81 -7.89 27.68 -4.11
C THR A 81 -8.23 28.08 -5.56
N PRO A 82 -7.46 27.71 -6.60
CA PRO A 82 -7.66 28.24 -7.95
C PRO A 82 -8.92 27.73 -8.66
N PHE A 83 -9.39 26.53 -8.29
CA PHE A 83 -10.53 25.89 -8.94
C PHE A 83 -11.80 26.09 -8.12
N ASP A 84 -12.90 26.48 -8.77
CA ASP A 84 -14.19 26.74 -8.10
C ASP A 84 -14.76 25.51 -7.40
N THR A 85 -14.55 24.32 -7.97
CA THR A 85 -15.01 23.05 -7.41
C THR A 85 -13.99 21.96 -7.69
N VAL A 86 -13.59 21.24 -6.64
CA VAL A 86 -12.70 20.08 -6.72
C VAL A 86 -13.41 18.88 -6.13
N ILE A 87 -13.48 17.79 -6.90
CA ILE A 87 -14.08 16.53 -6.47
C ILE A 87 -12.94 15.52 -6.27
N ALA A 88 -12.72 15.09 -5.03
CA ALA A 88 -11.77 14.03 -4.70
C ALA A 88 -12.53 12.73 -4.42
N LEU A 89 -12.21 11.68 -5.19
CA LEU A 89 -12.83 10.36 -5.09
C LEU A 89 -11.77 9.29 -4.91
N SER A 90 -11.90 8.49 -3.85
CA SER A 90 -11.10 7.29 -3.66
C SER A 90 -11.75 6.37 -2.62
N ALA A 91 -11.51 5.07 -2.77
CA ALA A 91 -11.97 4.05 -1.83
C ALA A 91 -11.30 4.13 -0.45
N THR A 92 -10.25 4.94 -0.26
CA THR A 92 -9.45 4.97 0.99
C THR A 92 -9.31 6.35 1.62
N LEU A 93 -10.14 7.32 1.23
CA LEU A 93 -10.11 8.67 1.83
C LEU A 93 -10.52 8.69 3.31
N LYS A 94 -11.48 7.83 3.67
CA LYS A 94 -11.98 7.65 5.03
C LYS A 94 -11.20 6.53 5.74
N ILE A 95 -10.78 6.81 6.97
CA ILE A 95 -10.10 5.87 7.86
C ILE A 95 -10.94 5.74 9.12
N GLY A 96 -11.33 4.50 9.45
CA GLY A 96 -12.35 4.20 10.45
C GLY A 96 -13.63 4.94 10.12
N THR A 97 -13.99 5.90 10.97
CA THR A 97 -15.19 6.73 10.80
C THR A 97 -14.89 8.14 10.27
N SER A 98 -13.62 8.50 10.02
CA SER A 98 -13.21 9.90 9.82
C SER A 98 -12.44 10.16 8.53
N PHE A 99 -12.66 11.34 7.94
CA PHE A 99 -11.87 11.90 6.84
C PHE A 99 -10.71 12.79 7.31
N SER A 100 -10.57 13.02 8.63
CA SER A 100 -9.61 13.97 9.21
C SER A 100 -8.17 13.71 8.77
N TYR A 101 -7.77 12.44 8.63
CA TYR A 101 -6.43 12.09 8.15
C TYR A 101 -6.17 12.66 6.76
N TRP A 102 -7.01 12.32 5.77
CA TRP A 102 -6.84 12.81 4.41
C TRP A 102 -6.98 14.33 4.34
N LEU A 103 -8.01 14.90 4.98
CA LEU A 103 -8.22 16.35 5.02
C LEU A 103 -7.02 17.10 5.61
N GLY A 104 -6.39 16.57 6.65
CA GLY A 104 -5.15 17.13 7.20
C GLY A 104 -4.01 17.08 6.19
N ARG A 105 -3.82 15.92 5.55
CA ARG A 105 -2.73 15.68 4.58
C ARG A 105 -2.81 16.58 3.34
N VAL A 106 -4.01 16.96 2.90
CA VAL A 106 -4.21 17.81 1.72
C VAL A 106 -4.49 19.28 2.06
N GLY A 107 -4.44 19.65 3.33
CA GLY A 107 -4.64 21.03 3.77
C GLY A 107 -6.08 21.51 3.80
N LEU A 108 -7.05 20.60 3.89
CA LEU A 108 -8.48 20.91 3.97
C LEU A 108 -9.07 20.93 5.39
N HIS A 109 -8.34 20.44 6.41
CA HIS A 109 -8.85 20.37 7.78
C HIS A 109 -9.25 21.73 8.38
N SER A 110 -8.55 22.80 8.01
CA SER A 110 -8.82 24.18 8.44
C SER A 110 -9.01 25.11 7.25
N PHE A 111 -9.58 24.59 6.15
CA PHE A 111 -9.81 25.35 4.93
C PHE A 111 -11.15 26.08 5.02
N SER A 112 -11.10 27.41 4.99
CA SER A 112 -12.25 28.28 5.14
C SER A 112 -12.65 29.00 3.85
N ASP A 113 -11.82 28.97 2.82
CA ASP A 113 -12.06 29.69 1.56
C ASP A 113 -13.36 29.21 0.89
N LYS A 114 -13.69 27.91 1.04
CA LYS A 114 -14.83 27.25 0.40
C LYS A 114 -15.39 26.13 1.30
N PRO A 115 -16.68 25.79 1.20
CA PRO A 115 -17.27 24.70 1.98
C PRO A 115 -16.68 23.34 1.58
N VAL A 116 -16.18 22.59 2.57
CA VAL A 116 -15.70 21.21 2.39
C VAL A 116 -16.82 20.24 2.75
N ARG A 117 -17.20 19.38 1.81
CA ARG A 117 -18.23 18.33 2.01
C ARG A 117 -17.60 16.95 1.90
N THR A 118 -17.95 16.05 2.80
CA THR A 118 -17.50 14.66 2.81
C THR A 118 -18.70 13.72 2.71
N GLY A 119 -18.56 12.64 1.96
CA GLY A 119 -19.59 11.62 1.82
C GLY A 119 -18.97 10.24 1.65
N THR A 120 -19.70 9.21 2.09
CA THR A 120 -19.34 7.82 1.85
C THR A 120 -20.43 7.16 1.05
N PHE A 121 -20.03 6.36 0.07
CA PHE A 121 -20.92 5.56 -0.74
C PHE A 121 -20.66 4.09 -0.40
N GLU A 122 -21.74 3.34 -0.18
CA GLU A 122 -21.63 1.92 0.12
C GLU A 122 -21.12 1.16 -1.11
N SER A 123 -20.39 0.07 -0.86
CA SER A 123 -19.96 -0.79 -1.94
C SER A 123 -21.16 -1.52 -2.54
N PRO A 124 -21.23 -1.67 -3.87
CA PRO A 124 -22.28 -2.46 -4.50
C PRO A 124 -22.10 -3.98 -4.31
N PHE A 125 -20.99 -4.43 -3.70
CA PHE A 125 -20.68 -5.85 -3.50
C PHE A 125 -21.18 -6.35 -2.12
N PRO A 126 -21.74 -7.58 -2.04
CA PRO A 126 -22.32 -8.13 -0.81
C PRO A 126 -21.23 -8.73 0.11
N TYR A 127 -20.34 -7.90 0.64
CA TYR A 127 -19.23 -8.33 1.51
C TYR A 127 -19.70 -9.09 2.75
N ASP A 128 -20.85 -8.73 3.30
CA ASP A 128 -21.48 -9.34 4.48
C ASP A 128 -21.90 -10.80 4.26
N LYS A 129 -22.11 -11.19 3.00
CA LYS A 129 -22.50 -12.54 2.61
C LYS A 129 -21.34 -13.32 1.99
N ASN A 130 -20.53 -12.63 1.20
CA ASN A 130 -19.57 -13.23 0.29
C ASN A 130 -18.12 -13.13 0.77
N VAL A 131 -17.84 -12.38 1.83
CA VAL A 131 -16.49 -12.30 2.39
C VAL A 131 -16.46 -12.78 3.84
N LEU A 132 -15.51 -13.67 4.12
CA LEU A 132 -15.19 -14.14 5.45
C LEU A 132 -13.83 -13.58 5.90
N LEU A 133 -13.84 -12.76 6.95
CA LEU A 133 -12.64 -12.31 7.63
C LEU A 133 -12.33 -13.20 8.84
N ASN A 134 -11.15 -13.80 8.84
CA ASN A 134 -10.67 -14.68 9.90
C ASN A 134 -9.45 -14.09 10.61
N ILE A 135 -9.41 -14.18 11.94
CA ILE A 135 -8.25 -13.79 12.74
C ILE A 135 -8.04 -14.85 13.84
N PRO A 136 -6.97 -15.65 13.79
CA PRO A 136 -6.71 -16.65 14.81
C PRO A 136 -6.44 -16.01 16.19
N THR A 137 -7.18 -16.45 17.21
CA THR A 137 -7.03 -15.97 18.60
C THR A 137 -5.84 -16.61 19.31
N ASP A 138 -5.40 -17.78 18.82
CA ASP A 138 -4.27 -18.56 19.32
C ASP A 138 -2.94 -18.21 18.62
N ALA A 139 -2.93 -17.25 17.68
CA ALA A 139 -1.69 -16.76 17.09
C ALA A 139 -0.77 -16.15 18.16
N PRO A 140 0.53 -16.50 18.18
CA PRO A 140 1.53 -15.77 18.96
C PRO A 140 1.57 -14.29 18.56
N ALA A 141 2.16 -13.44 19.41
CA ALA A 141 2.35 -12.04 19.01
C ALA A 141 3.42 -11.96 17.90
N PRO A 142 3.38 -10.98 16.97
CA PRO A 142 4.34 -10.92 15.86
C PRO A 142 5.82 -10.76 16.23
N ASP A 143 6.10 -10.41 17.47
CA ASP A 143 7.41 -10.27 18.14
C ASP A 143 7.81 -11.51 18.97
N ASP A 144 6.93 -12.51 19.07
CA ASP A 144 7.18 -13.78 19.73
C ASP A 144 8.02 -14.71 18.84
N GLU A 145 8.97 -15.44 19.43
CA GLU A 145 9.85 -16.38 18.71
C GLU A 145 9.06 -17.53 18.06
N GLN A 146 7.91 -17.91 18.65
CA GLN A 146 7.04 -18.97 18.13
C GLN A 146 6.18 -18.50 16.95
N PHE A 147 6.13 -17.20 16.67
CA PHE A 147 5.26 -16.63 15.64
C PHE A 147 5.55 -17.21 14.26
N GLN A 148 6.83 -17.32 13.89
CA GLN A 148 7.19 -17.84 12.57
C GLN A 148 6.82 -19.31 12.40
N GLN A 149 6.96 -20.12 13.46
CA GLN A 149 6.53 -21.51 13.44
C GLN A 149 5.00 -21.61 13.28
N PHE A 150 4.24 -20.77 14.00
CA PHE A 150 2.80 -20.68 13.83
C PHE A 150 2.41 -20.28 12.40
N VAL A 151 3.07 -19.28 11.81
CA VAL A 151 2.83 -18.84 10.43
C VAL A 151 3.08 -19.98 9.44
N ASN A 152 4.19 -20.72 9.59
CA ASN A 152 4.49 -21.88 8.76
C ASN A 152 3.35 -22.90 8.78
N THR A 153 2.89 -23.30 9.97
CA THR A 153 1.79 -24.26 10.12
C THR A 153 0.46 -23.72 9.63
N ALA A 154 0.13 -22.47 9.96
CA ALA A 154 -1.15 -21.85 9.60
C ALA A 154 -1.28 -21.67 8.09
N VAL A 155 -0.27 -21.10 7.44
CA VAL A 155 -0.28 -20.87 5.98
C VAL A 155 -0.41 -22.19 5.23
N THR A 156 0.35 -23.22 5.62
CA THR A 156 0.27 -24.54 4.97
C THR A 156 -1.12 -25.15 5.10
N LYS A 157 -1.70 -25.20 6.31
CA LYS A 157 -3.05 -25.76 6.53
C LYS A 157 -4.13 -25.01 5.75
N LEU A 158 -4.01 -23.69 5.69
CA LEU A 158 -4.97 -22.85 4.99
C LEU A 158 -4.92 -23.06 3.48
N ILE A 159 -3.71 -23.10 2.89
CA ILE A 159 -3.53 -23.37 1.45
C ILE A 159 -4.05 -24.75 1.07
N GLU A 160 -3.75 -25.76 1.88
CA GLU A 160 -4.19 -27.14 1.65
C GLU A 160 -5.72 -27.24 1.61
N MET A 161 -6.38 -26.65 2.60
CA MET A 161 -7.85 -26.68 2.71
C MET A 161 -8.54 -25.90 1.59
N THR A 162 -7.96 -24.80 1.09
CA THR A 162 -8.54 -24.06 -0.04
C THR A 162 -8.19 -24.65 -1.40
N GLY A 163 -7.36 -25.70 -1.45
CA GLY A 163 -6.88 -26.28 -2.70
C GLY A 163 -6.08 -25.28 -3.55
N GLY A 164 -5.35 -24.37 -2.91
CA GLY A 164 -4.62 -23.30 -3.58
C GLY A 164 -5.41 -22.01 -3.62
N LYS A 165 -5.41 -21.30 -4.75
CA LYS A 165 -6.14 -20.03 -4.97
C LYS A 165 -5.79 -18.95 -3.95
N THR A 166 -4.58 -19.04 -3.39
CA THR A 166 -4.18 -18.29 -2.21
C THR A 166 -3.07 -17.33 -2.52
N LEU A 167 -3.25 -16.07 -2.12
CA LEU A 167 -2.18 -15.07 -2.08
C LEU A 167 -1.76 -14.82 -0.64
N VAL A 168 -0.53 -15.17 -0.31
CA VAL A 168 0.06 -15.00 1.03
C VAL A 168 0.98 -13.79 1.02
N LEU A 169 0.70 -12.83 1.90
CA LEU A 169 1.41 -11.57 2.01
C LEU A 169 2.24 -11.46 3.29
N PHE A 170 3.53 -11.23 3.09
CA PHE A 170 4.52 -11.08 4.14
C PHE A 170 5.02 -9.64 4.28
N THR A 171 5.41 -9.24 5.48
CA THR A 171 6.12 -7.96 5.71
C THR A 171 7.63 -8.08 5.59
N SER A 172 8.18 -9.30 5.46
CA SER A 172 9.61 -9.54 5.24
C SER A 172 9.85 -10.70 4.27
N TYR A 173 10.91 -10.58 3.45
CA TYR A 173 11.35 -11.62 2.53
C TYR A 173 11.84 -12.89 3.25
N GLU A 174 12.42 -12.73 4.43
CA GLU A 174 12.90 -13.86 5.23
C GLU A 174 11.74 -14.77 5.65
N SER A 175 10.69 -14.20 6.25
CA SER A 175 9.49 -14.93 6.66
C SER A 175 8.82 -15.59 5.45
N LEU A 176 8.75 -14.88 4.32
CA LEU A 176 8.25 -15.40 3.05
C LEU A 176 8.99 -16.67 2.61
N LYS A 177 10.32 -16.60 2.49
CA LYS A 177 11.15 -17.74 2.05
C LYS A 177 11.05 -18.93 3.00
N GLN A 178 11.07 -18.68 4.31
CA GLN A 178 10.96 -19.75 5.31
C GLN A 178 9.60 -20.46 5.23
N THR A 179 8.51 -19.68 5.11
CA THR A 179 7.15 -20.23 5.02
C THR A 179 6.94 -20.99 3.71
N CYS A 180 7.39 -20.43 2.57
CA CYS A 180 7.26 -21.08 1.26
C CYS A 180 8.05 -22.40 1.22
N ALA A 181 9.27 -22.42 1.77
CA ALA A 181 10.08 -23.64 1.86
C ALA A 181 9.44 -24.70 2.77
N HIS A 182 8.78 -24.28 3.86
CA HIS A 182 8.02 -25.20 4.72
C HIS A 182 6.81 -25.77 3.97
N ALA A 183 6.01 -24.92 3.32
CA ALA A 183 4.83 -25.32 2.57
C ALA A 183 5.17 -26.28 1.42
N ARG A 184 6.23 -26.04 0.64
CA ARG A 184 6.68 -26.95 -0.43
C ARG A 184 7.02 -28.36 0.06
N LYS A 185 7.52 -28.48 1.30
CA LYS A 185 7.82 -29.80 1.90
C LYS A 185 6.57 -30.55 2.33
N GLN A 186 5.53 -29.84 2.75
CA GLN A 186 4.29 -30.43 3.23
C GLN A 186 3.27 -30.67 2.10
N LEU A 187 3.33 -29.86 1.05
CA LEU A 187 2.39 -29.86 -0.08
C LEU A 187 3.16 -30.07 -1.41
N PRO A 188 3.78 -31.24 -1.63
CA PRO A 188 4.62 -31.48 -2.80
C PRO A 188 3.87 -31.46 -4.13
N ASP A 189 2.56 -31.70 -4.10
CA ASP A 189 1.70 -31.77 -5.29
C ASP A 189 1.07 -30.41 -5.67
N MET A 190 1.28 -29.37 -4.86
CA MET A 190 0.72 -28.03 -5.10
C MET A 190 1.75 -27.09 -5.69
N GLU A 191 1.31 -26.26 -6.64
CA GLU A 191 2.18 -25.26 -7.24
C GLU A 191 2.29 -24.01 -6.35
N LEU A 192 3.46 -23.83 -5.74
CA LEU A 192 3.74 -22.71 -4.84
C LEU A 192 4.73 -21.75 -5.51
N LEU A 193 4.21 -20.61 -5.96
CA LEU A 193 4.94 -19.52 -6.59
C LEU A 193 5.54 -18.59 -5.53
N GLN A 194 6.78 -18.13 -5.73
CA GLN A 194 7.48 -17.30 -4.77
C GLN A 194 8.03 -16.03 -5.41
N GLN A 195 7.72 -14.86 -4.82
CA GLN A 195 8.32 -13.61 -5.24
C GLN A 195 9.85 -13.67 -5.11
N GLY A 196 10.55 -13.30 -6.20
CA GLY A 196 12.01 -13.33 -6.30
C GLY A 196 12.56 -14.56 -7.05
N GLU A 197 11.71 -15.51 -7.43
CA GLU A 197 12.11 -16.62 -8.33
C GLU A 197 11.90 -16.30 -9.81
N ASP A 198 10.97 -15.39 -10.13
CA ASP A 198 10.74 -14.89 -11.49
C ASP A 198 10.28 -13.42 -11.43
N ASP A 199 10.19 -12.78 -12.60
CA ASP A 199 9.69 -11.43 -12.77
C ASP A 199 8.23 -11.31 -12.30
N ARG A 200 7.90 -10.16 -11.70
CA ARG A 200 6.57 -9.88 -11.14
C ARG A 200 5.43 -10.17 -12.13
N SER A 201 5.59 -9.74 -13.38
CA SER A 201 4.56 -9.91 -14.40
C SER A 201 4.31 -11.38 -14.74
N ARG A 202 5.37 -12.21 -14.76
CA ARG A 202 5.27 -13.64 -15.04
C ARG A 202 4.66 -14.40 -13.88
N LEU A 203 5.11 -14.14 -12.65
CA LEU A 203 4.50 -14.73 -11.44
C LEU A 203 3.00 -14.46 -11.38
N LEU A 204 2.59 -13.23 -11.70
CA LEU A 204 1.18 -12.86 -11.75
C LEU A 204 0.43 -13.54 -12.89
N GLN A 205 1.06 -13.72 -14.04
CA GLN A 205 0.47 -14.43 -15.16
C GLN A 205 0.26 -15.91 -14.81
N THR A 206 1.29 -16.59 -14.31
CA THR A 206 1.21 -17.98 -13.86
C THR A 206 0.15 -18.16 -12.77
N PHE A 207 0.11 -17.28 -11.78
CA PHE A 207 -0.90 -17.33 -10.72
C PHE A 207 -2.34 -17.17 -11.24
N LYS A 208 -2.53 -16.41 -12.33
CA LYS A 208 -3.86 -16.27 -12.97
C LYS A 208 -4.23 -17.48 -13.82
N GLU A 209 -3.26 -18.08 -14.50
CA GLU A 209 -3.48 -19.21 -15.41
C GLU A 209 -3.64 -20.53 -14.65
N HIS A 210 -2.87 -20.71 -13.57
CA HIS A 210 -2.85 -21.92 -12.77
C HIS A 210 -3.70 -21.70 -11.51
N ILE A 211 -5.00 -21.94 -11.65
CA ILE A 211 -6.01 -21.62 -10.64
C ILE A 211 -5.70 -22.27 -9.27
N ASP A 212 -5.16 -23.49 -9.26
CA ASP A 212 -4.87 -24.23 -8.02
C ASP A 212 -3.50 -23.88 -7.42
N SER A 213 -2.82 -22.86 -7.96
CA SER A 213 -1.54 -22.38 -7.44
C SER A 213 -1.71 -21.45 -6.24
N SER A 214 -0.62 -21.23 -5.50
CA SER A 214 -0.55 -20.23 -4.42
C SER A 214 0.67 -19.36 -4.56
N LEU A 215 0.49 -18.05 -4.36
CA LEU A 215 1.56 -17.06 -4.53
C LEU A 215 2.00 -16.49 -3.17
N PHE A 216 3.29 -16.63 -2.88
CA PHE A 216 3.96 -16.08 -1.71
C PHE A 216 4.66 -14.77 -2.10
N ALA A 217 4.18 -13.65 -1.59
CA ALA A 217 4.67 -12.33 -1.96
C ALA A 217 4.78 -11.39 -0.75
N THR A 218 5.55 -10.32 -0.90
CA THR A 218 5.61 -9.24 0.09
C THR A 218 4.40 -8.33 -0.03
N ALA A 219 4.04 -7.62 1.05
CA ALA A 219 2.90 -6.71 1.08
C ALA A 219 2.95 -5.63 -0.02
N SER A 220 4.14 -5.21 -0.46
CA SER A 220 4.31 -4.28 -1.58
C SER A 220 3.90 -4.87 -2.93
N PHE A 221 3.97 -6.19 -3.08
CA PHE A 221 3.55 -6.90 -4.29
C PHE A 221 2.05 -6.72 -4.55
N TRP A 222 1.26 -6.56 -3.48
CA TRP A 222 -0.19 -6.40 -3.48
C TRP A 222 -0.67 -5.15 -4.22
N ALA A 223 0.12 -4.08 -4.24
CA ALA A 223 -0.26 -2.83 -4.87
C ALA A 223 -0.40 -2.98 -6.39
N GLY A 224 -1.63 -2.96 -6.90
CA GLY A 224 -1.92 -3.09 -8.34
C GLY A 224 -2.11 -4.53 -8.85
N ILE A 225 -2.30 -5.51 -7.96
CA ILE A 225 -2.69 -6.86 -8.38
C ILE A 225 -4.16 -6.86 -8.80
N ASP A 226 -4.38 -7.30 -10.04
CA ASP A 226 -5.70 -7.53 -10.61
C ASP A 226 -5.80 -8.99 -11.08
N VAL A 227 -6.01 -9.95 -10.16
CA VAL A 227 -6.32 -11.38 -10.42
C VAL A 227 -7.85 -11.61 -10.40
N PRO A 228 -8.53 -11.72 -11.55
CA PRO A 228 -9.99 -11.86 -11.57
C PRO A 228 -10.44 -13.29 -11.25
N GLY A 229 -11.63 -13.44 -10.66
CA GLY A 229 -12.36 -14.70 -10.59
C GLY A 229 -11.78 -15.75 -9.63
N GLU A 230 -11.95 -17.02 -9.99
CA GLU A 230 -11.65 -18.20 -9.15
C GLU A 230 -10.18 -18.36 -8.75
N ALA A 231 -9.25 -17.72 -9.47
CA ALA A 231 -7.81 -17.82 -9.21
C ALA A 231 -7.39 -17.18 -7.87
N LEU A 232 -8.20 -16.28 -7.31
CA LEU A 232 -7.93 -15.67 -5.99
C LEU A 232 -9.18 -15.68 -5.11
N SER A 233 -9.34 -16.77 -4.35
CA SER A 233 -10.41 -16.93 -3.37
C SER A 233 -9.94 -16.71 -1.94
N HIS A 234 -8.63 -16.80 -1.66
CA HIS A 234 -8.09 -16.65 -0.31
C HIS A 234 -6.89 -15.72 -0.25
N VAL A 235 -6.92 -14.81 0.71
CA VAL A 235 -5.86 -13.85 0.99
C VAL A 235 -5.40 -14.04 2.42
N ILE A 236 -4.12 -14.32 2.59
CA ILE A 236 -3.52 -14.46 3.92
C ILE A 236 -2.59 -13.27 4.16
N LEU A 237 -2.94 -12.43 5.13
CA LEU A 237 -2.09 -11.35 5.63
C LEU A 237 -1.34 -11.86 6.86
N VAL A 238 -0.03 -12.03 6.75
CA VAL A 238 0.78 -12.60 7.84
C VAL A 238 0.90 -11.62 9.01
N LYS A 239 1.02 -10.32 8.72
CA LYS A 239 1.05 -9.24 9.73
C LYS A 239 0.24 -8.05 9.24
N LEU A 240 -0.18 -7.19 10.18
CA LEU A 240 -0.69 -5.86 9.83
C LEU A 240 0.37 -5.11 9.00
N PRO A 241 -0.01 -4.44 7.89
CA PRO A 241 0.92 -3.87 6.92
C PRO A 241 1.45 -2.50 7.38
N PHE A 242 2.14 -2.47 8.52
CA PHE A 242 2.85 -1.28 8.97
C PHE A 242 4.07 -1.04 8.07
N ALA A 243 4.22 0.20 7.60
CA ALA A 243 5.37 0.62 6.81
C ALA A 243 6.68 0.47 7.62
N VAL A 244 7.78 0.18 6.92
CA VAL A 244 9.10 0.18 7.54
C VAL A 244 9.50 1.63 7.84
N PRO A 245 9.82 1.99 9.09
CA PRO A 245 10.14 3.36 9.48
C PRO A 245 11.45 3.92 8.92
N SER A 246 12.12 3.22 8.00
CA SER A 246 13.41 3.62 7.44
C SER A 246 13.31 4.67 6.35
N ALA A 247 12.11 4.89 5.77
CA ALA A 247 11.92 5.90 4.75
C ALA A 247 12.18 7.32 5.31
N PRO A 248 13.08 8.12 4.71
CA PRO A 248 13.45 9.44 5.23
C PRO A 248 12.26 10.37 5.44
N LEU A 249 11.33 10.38 4.48
CA LEU A 249 10.12 11.20 4.55
C LEU A 249 9.18 10.77 5.67
N PHE A 250 9.05 9.46 5.90
CA PHE A 250 8.24 8.93 6.99
C PHE A 250 8.82 9.37 8.34
N ARG A 251 10.14 9.27 8.54
CA ARG A 251 10.82 9.72 9.76
C ARG A 251 10.62 11.21 10.01
N ALA A 252 10.85 12.05 9.01
CA ALA A 252 10.69 13.48 9.16
C ALA A 252 9.25 13.87 9.53
N ARG A 253 8.25 13.21 8.94
CA ARG A 253 6.84 13.40 9.31
C ARG A 253 6.54 12.89 10.72
N ALA A 254 7.06 11.73 11.09
CA ALA A 254 6.91 11.19 12.43
C ALA A 254 7.50 12.17 13.47
N ASP A 255 8.73 12.65 13.25
CA ASP A 255 9.40 13.61 14.12
C ASP A 255 8.61 14.92 14.23
N ALA A 256 8.07 15.43 13.11
CA ALA A 256 7.23 16.63 13.14
C ALA A 256 5.94 16.44 13.96
N ILE A 257 5.37 15.22 13.96
CA ILE A 257 4.19 14.88 14.77
C ILE A 257 4.56 14.78 16.25
N GLU A 258 5.68 14.15 16.58
CA GLU A 258 6.14 14.00 17.97
C GLU A 258 6.53 15.37 18.57
N LYS A 259 7.20 16.24 17.79
CA LYS A 259 7.58 17.59 18.23
C LYS A 259 6.40 18.48 18.64
N ARG A 260 5.22 18.27 18.03
CA ARG A 260 3.98 18.97 18.40
C ARG A 260 3.15 18.25 19.48
N GLY A 261 3.73 17.23 20.12
CA GLY A 261 3.09 16.45 21.20
C GLY A 261 2.05 15.42 20.72
N GLY A 262 2.04 15.09 19.42
CA GLY A 262 1.17 14.06 18.87
C GLY A 262 1.85 12.69 18.83
N SER A 263 1.07 11.62 18.70
CA SER A 263 1.60 10.27 18.46
C SER A 263 1.76 10.01 16.97
N SER A 264 2.98 9.89 16.49
CA SER A 264 3.30 9.50 15.10
C SER A 264 2.71 8.14 14.75
N PHE A 265 2.72 7.21 15.70
CA PHE A 265 2.10 5.89 15.52
C PHE A 265 0.60 6.00 15.21
N MET A 266 -0.15 6.76 16.00
CA MET A 266 -1.61 6.89 15.81
C MET A 266 -2.00 7.85 14.68
N GLN A 267 -1.20 8.89 14.42
CA GLN A 267 -1.54 9.94 13.44
C GLN A 267 -0.94 9.69 12.04
N LEU A 268 0.06 8.79 11.92
CA LEU A 268 0.73 8.47 10.65
C LEU A 268 0.76 6.97 10.38
N SER A 269 1.40 6.18 11.25
CA SER A 269 1.63 4.75 10.99
C SER A 269 0.34 3.94 10.85
N VAL A 270 -0.62 4.11 11.77
CA VAL A 270 -1.91 3.41 11.74
C VAL A 270 -2.73 3.82 10.52
N PRO A 271 -2.93 5.12 10.21
CA PRO A 271 -3.61 5.54 8.98
C PRO A 271 -3.00 4.97 7.70
N GLU A 272 -1.67 5.03 7.53
CA GLU A 272 -1.02 4.49 6.33
C GLU A 272 -1.21 2.96 6.22
N ALA A 273 -1.06 2.23 7.33
CA ALA A 273 -1.30 0.79 7.36
C ALA A 273 -2.76 0.43 7.04
N VAL A 274 -3.73 1.22 7.52
CA VAL A 274 -5.15 1.01 7.21
C VAL A 274 -5.44 1.24 5.73
N VAL A 275 -4.84 2.26 5.11
CA VAL A 275 -4.96 2.50 3.67
C VAL A 275 -4.44 1.30 2.89
N GLN A 276 -3.27 0.78 3.24
CA GLN A 276 -2.71 -0.43 2.61
C GLN A 276 -3.61 -1.65 2.83
N PHE A 277 -4.11 -1.86 4.05
CA PHE A 277 -5.03 -2.96 4.38
C PHE A 277 -6.33 -2.90 3.57
N ARG A 278 -6.91 -1.71 3.37
CA ARG A 278 -8.11 -1.50 2.55
C ARG A 278 -7.86 -1.77 1.06
N GLN A 279 -6.72 -1.33 0.54
CA GLN A 279 -6.33 -1.64 -0.84
C GLN A 279 -6.15 -3.16 -1.04
N GLY A 280 -5.66 -3.83 0.01
CA GLY A 280 -5.87 -5.25 0.32
C GLY A 280 -7.25 -5.75 -0.09
N PHE A 281 -8.19 -5.42 0.77
CA PHE A 281 -9.56 -5.91 0.76
C PHE A 281 -10.33 -5.65 -0.53
N GLY A 282 -10.13 -4.49 -1.16
CA GLY A 282 -10.87 -4.07 -2.35
C GLY A 282 -10.55 -4.87 -3.63
N ARG A 283 -9.51 -5.72 -3.62
CA ARG A 283 -9.12 -6.53 -4.79
C ARG A 283 -9.69 -7.94 -4.79
N LEU A 284 -10.24 -8.38 -3.65
CA LEU A 284 -10.83 -9.70 -3.46
C LEU A 284 -12.17 -9.86 -4.18
N MET A 285 -12.98 -8.80 -4.21
CA MET A 285 -14.33 -8.82 -4.80
C MET A 285 -14.34 -8.02 -6.10
N ARG A 286 -14.67 -8.65 -7.22
CA ARG A 286 -14.83 -7.99 -8.53
C ARG A 286 -16.23 -8.12 -9.12
N SER A 287 -16.92 -9.20 -8.78
CA SER A 287 -18.31 -9.45 -9.15
C SER A 287 -19.19 -9.59 -7.90
N GLN A 288 -20.51 -9.45 -8.05
CA GLN A 288 -21.45 -9.69 -6.95
C GLN A 288 -21.56 -11.17 -6.54
N THR A 289 -21.04 -12.08 -7.37
CA THR A 289 -21.06 -13.52 -7.13
C THR A 289 -19.74 -14.06 -6.57
N ASP A 290 -18.67 -13.27 -6.60
CA ASP A 290 -17.38 -13.68 -6.05
C ASP A 290 -17.53 -13.99 -4.56
N ARG A 291 -16.83 -15.01 -4.09
CA ARG A 291 -16.68 -15.32 -2.66
C ARG A 291 -15.21 -15.29 -2.32
N GLY A 292 -14.89 -14.70 -1.17
CA GLY A 292 -13.52 -14.47 -0.78
C GLY A 292 -13.28 -14.68 0.70
N ILE A 293 -12.10 -15.16 1.03
CA ILE A 293 -11.64 -15.33 2.40
C ILE A 293 -10.45 -14.41 2.61
N VAL A 294 -10.44 -13.71 3.73
CA VAL A 294 -9.28 -12.97 4.21
C VAL A 294 -8.91 -13.53 5.56
N THR A 295 -7.66 -13.95 5.73
CA THR A 295 -7.14 -14.41 7.02
C THR A 295 -5.98 -13.54 7.44
N LEU A 296 -6.11 -12.86 8.57
CA LEU A 296 -5.05 -12.05 9.16
C LEU A 296 -4.45 -12.80 10.34
N LEU A 297 -3.19 -13.23 10.24
CA LEU A 297 -2.48 -14.01 11.27
C LEU A 297 -1.91 -13.13 12.41
N ASP A 298 -2.51 -11.97 12.65
CA ASP A 298 -2.00 -10.96 13.59
C ASP A 298 -3.08 -10.58 14.61
N LYS A 299 -3.01 -11.20 15.79
CA LYS A 299 -3.98 -10.96 16.86
C LYS A 299 -4.02 -9.51 17.37
N ARG A 300 -3.04 -8.66 17.02
CA ARG A 300 -3.05 -7.23 17.40
C ARG A 300 -4.29 -6.51 16.86
N ALA A 301 -4.85 -6.97 15.75
CA ALA A 301 -6.13 -6.46 15.22
C ALA A 301 -7.31 -6.67 16.19
N LEU A 302 -7.24 -7.66 17.07
CA LEU A 302 -8.26 -7.94 18.09
C LEU A 302 -7.91 -7.30 19.45
N VAL A 303 -6.64 -7.43 19.88
CA VAL A 303 -6.26 -7.11 21.26
C VAL A 303 -5.77 -5.67 21.46
N LYS A 304 -5.35 -4.97 20.40
CA LYS A 304 -4.87 -3.58 20.52
C LYS A 304 -6.00 -2.63 20.18
N GLN A 305 -6.06 -1.49 20.88
CA GLN A 305 -7.07 -0.46 20.68
C GLN A 305 -7.14 0.03 19.22
N TYR A 306 -5.99 0.20 18.56
CA TYR A 306 -5.93 0.59 17.16
C TYR A 306 -6.44 -0.49 16.19
N GLY A 307 -6.49 -1.75 16.61
CA GLY A 307 -6.92 -2.88 15.79
C GLY A 307 -8.35 -2.71 15.29
N ARG A 308 -9.21 -2.12 16.14
CA ARG A 308 -10.59 -1.77 15.78
C ARG A 308 -10.67 -0.83 14.57
N ILE A 309 -9.70 0.07 14.40
CA ILE A 309 -9.64 0.99 13.26
C ILE A 309 -9.51 0.19 11.96
N PHE A 310 -8.76 -0.91 11.92
CA PHE A 310 -8.63 -1.74 10.73
C PHE A 310 -9.96 -2.42 10.36
N ILE A 311 -10.66 -2.97 11.35
CA ILE A 311 -11.93 -3.68 11.16
C ILE A 311 -13.05 -2.72 10.76
N ASP A 312 -13.16 -1.55 11.40
CA ASP A 312 -14.15 -0.52 11.04
C ASP A 312 -13.82 0.17 9.71
N SER A 313 -12.58 -0.01 9.23
CA SER A 313 -12.12 0.49 7.93
C SER A 313 -12.32 -0.50 6.81
N ILE A 314 -13.11 -1.55 6.93
CA ILE A 314 -13.50 -2.39 5.78
C ILE A 314 -15.02 -2.49 5.70
N PRO A 315 -15.59 -2.86 4.54
CA PRO A 315 -17.00 -3.19 4.47
C PRO A 315 -17.38 -4.28 5.49
N PRO A 316 -18.61 -4.29 6.02
CA PRO A 316 -19.07 -5.36 6.89
C PRO A 316 -18.89 -6.72 6.22
N THR A 317 -18.32 -7.69 6.94
CA THR A 317 -18.06 -9.05 6.45
C THR A 317 -18.57 -10.07 7.45
N LYS A 318 -18.66 -11.34 7.05
CA LYS A 318 -18.67 -12.42 8.04
C LYS A 318 -17.34 -12.42 8.79
N GLN A 319 -17.36 -12.75 10.07
CA GLN A 319 -16.17 -12.72 10.93
C GLN A 319 -16.07 -14.02 11.72
N CYS A 320 -14.89 -14.62 11.74
CA CYS A 320 -14.56 -15.74 12.62
C CYS A 320 -13.25 -15.43 13.35
N PHE A 321 -13.36 -15.11 14.64
CA PHE A 321 -12.22 -14.84 15.52
C PHE A 321 -12.15 -15.97 16.54
N ALA A 322 -11.34 -16.97 16.23
CA ALA A 322 -11.36 -18.28 16.89
C ALA A 322 -9.97 -18.94 16.82
N SER A 323 -9.81 -20.14 17.37
CA SER A 323 -8.57 -20.91 17.18
C SER A 323 -8.32 -21.19 15.69
N LEU A 324 -7.06 -21.42 15.30
CA LEU A 324 -6.73 -21.77 13.92
C LEU A 324 -7.53 -22.99 13.44
N GLN A 325 -7.75 -23.98 14.32
CA GLN A 325 -8.51 -25.18 14.01
C GLN A 325 -9.99 -24.88 13.70
N GLU A 326 -10.63 -24.03 14.51
CA GLU A 326 -12.02 -23.59 14.28
C GLU A 326 -12.15 -22.73 13.03
N ILE A 327 -11.13 -21.92 12.72
CA ILE A 327 -11.08 -21.13 11.48
C ILE A 327 -11.05 -22.05 10.26
N VAL A 328 -10.22 -23.09 10.25
CA VAL A 328 -10.16 -24.06 9.14
C VAL A 328 -11.54 -24.68 8.91
N TYR A 329 -12.20 -25.16 9.98
CA TYR A 329 -13.56 -25.70 9.90
C TYR A 329 -14.59 -24.67 9.39
N THR A 330 -14.47 -23.40 9.82
CA THR A 330 -15.38 -22.34 9.38
C THR A 330 -15.19 -22.02 7.89
N ILE A 331 -13.96 -22.06 7.39
CA ILE A 331 -13.68 -21.81 5.97
C ILE A 331 -14.23 -22.95 5.11
N GLU A 332 -14.08 -24.21 5.52
CA GLU A 332 -14.65 -25.36 4.79
C GLU A 332 -16.17 -25.19 4.60
N ASN A 333 -16.91 -24.88 5.67
CA ASN A 333 -18.36 -24.62 5.61
C ASN A 333 -18.73 -23.34 4.84
N PHE A 334 -17.77 -22.43 4.66
CA PHE A 334 -18.01 -21.21 3.90
C PHE A 334 -17.85 -21.45 2.39
N LEU A 335 -16.89 -22.30 2.00
CA LEU A 335 -16.59 -22.63 0.60
C LEU A 335 -17.53 -23.70 0.04
N TYR A 336 -17.81 -24.75 0.81
CA TYR A 336 -18.56 -25.94 0.40
C TYR A 336 -19.94 -26.02 1.08
#